data_AF-A0A098SAL7-F1
#
_entry.id   AF-A0A098SAL7-F1
#
_cell.length_a   1.000
_cell.length_b   1.000
_cell.length_c   1.000
_cell.angle_alpha   90.00
_cell.angle_beta   90.00
_cell.angle_gamma   90.00
#
_symmetry.space_group_name_H-M   'P 1'
#
loop_
_entity.id
_entity.type
_entity.pdbx_description
1 polymer ?
#
loop_
_entity_poly.entity_id
_entity_poly.type
_entity_poly.pdbx_seq_one_letter_code
_entity_poly.pdbx_strand_id
1 'polypeptide(L)'
;MLLTIAIYVLSPAIATVAGVAVYMYFKDHNPPHFHAKDGSDEAVYDFEGNTIKGKISPKKSKKVKKWAEENRSFLEDQWDEFQK
;
A
#
# COMPACT_ATOMS: atom_id res chain seq x y z
N MET A 1 9.78 18.73 8.67
CA MET A 1 8.92 18.61 7.48
C MET A 1 9.74 18.34 6.19
N LEU A 2 10.77 17.50 6.25
CA LEU A 2 11.57 17.06 5.07
C LEU A 2 11.91 15.55 5.12
N LEU A 3 11.53 14.83 6.19
CA LEU A 3 11.86 13.42 6.38
C LEU A 3 10.87 12.47 5.69
N THR A 4 9.65 12.91 5.39
CA THR A 4 8.60 12.06 4.82
C THR A 4 8.79 11.80 3.32
N ILE A 5 9.32 12.74 2.53
CA ILE A 5 9.40 12.55 1.06
C ILE A 5 10.50 11.55 0.67
N ALA A 6 11.62 11.51 1.40
CA ALA A 6 12.76 10.66 1.04
C ALA A 6 12.51 9.16 1.29
N ILE A 7 11.77 8.81 2.36
CA ILE A 7 11.49 7.40 2.71
C ILE A 7 10.57 6.74 1.65
N TYR A 8 9.64 7.51 1.08
CA TYR A 8 8.72 7.04 0.04
C TYR A 8 9.42 6.69 -1.28
N VAL A 9 10.61 7.23 -1.54
CA VAL A 9 11.34 7.02 -2.80
C VAL A 9 12.29 5.81 -2.74
N LEU A 10 12.63 5.33 -1.54
CA LEU A 10 13.62 4.26 -1.35
C LEU A 10 13.03 2.86 -1.12
N SER A 11 11.73 2.75 -0.82
CA SER A 11 11.09 1.44 -0.66
C SER A 11 10.66 0.89 -2.04
N PRO A 12 11.14 -0.30 -2.46
CA PRO A 12 10.63 -0.93 -3.66
C PRO A 12 9.14 -1.28 -3.48
N ALA A 13 8.41 -1.31 -4.59
CA ALA A 13 7.05 -1.84 -4.56
C ALA A 13 7.10 -3.33 -4.16
N ILE A 14 6.29 -3.72 -3.18
CA ILE A 14 6.18 -5.12 -2.73
C ILE A 14 5.35 -5.96 -3.70
N ALA A 15 4.49 -5.31 -4.51
CA ALA A 15 3.71 -5.96 -5.55
C ALA A 15 3.28 -4.96 -6.65
N THR A 16 2.80 -5.48 -7.78
CA THR A 16 2.08 -4.69 -8.80
C THR A 16 0.78 -5.40 -9.16
N VAL A 17 -0.35 -4.69 -9.05
CA VAL A 17 -1.70 -5.24 -9.25
C VAL A 17 -2.42 -4.43 -10.32
N ALA A 18 -2.71 -5.05 -11.48
CA ALA A 18 -3.39 -4.37 -12.60
C ALA A 18 -2.73 -3.02 -13.01
N GLY A 19 -1.39 -2.96 -12.93
CA GLY A 19 -0.60 -1.75 -13.22
C GLY A 19 -0.57 -0.72 -12.09
N VAL A 20 -1.07 -1.05 -10.89
CA VAL A 20 -0.95 -0.24 -9.68
C VAL A 20 0.21 -0.77 -8.85
N ALA A 21 1.17 0.08 -8.53
CA ALA A 21 2.28 -0.30 -7.65
C ALA A 21 1.80 -0.29 -6.19
N VAL A 22 2.07 -1.37 -5.47
CA VAL A 22 1.74 -1.51 -4.05
C VAL A 22 3.02 -1.34 -3.25
N TYR A 23 3.00 -0.39 -2.32
CA TYR A 23 4.12 -0.05 -1.45
C TYR A 23 3.76 -0.28 0.01
N MET A 24 4.78 -0.62 0.77
CA MET A 24 4.79 -0.58 2.21
C MET A 24 6.07 0.16 2.64
N TYR A 25 5.94 1.08 3.58
CA TYR A 25 7.05 1.92 4.00
C TYR A 25 7.58 1.47 5.36
N PHE A 26 8.90 1.61 5.52
CA PHE A 26 9.59 1.21 6.74
C PHE A 26 9.11 2.06 7.92
N LYS A 27 8.75 1.40 9.03
CA LYS A 27 8.24 2.04 10.26
C LYS A 27 7.10 3.03 10.01
N ASP A 28 6.21 2.70 9.08
CA ASP A 28 4.98 3.46 8.89
C ASP A 28 4.02 3.31 10.08
N HIS A 29 3.06 4.22 10.18
CA HIS A 29 2.19 4.36 11.34
C HIS A 29 1.07 3.32 11.39
N ASN A 30 0.66 2.94 12.61
CA ASN A 30 -0.53 2.11 12.80
C ASN A 30 -1.83 2.86 12.47
N PRO A 31 -2.91 2.16 12.09
CA PRO A 31 -2.99 0.69 11.90
C PRO A 31 -2.23 0.20 10.66
N PRO A 32 -1.92 -1.10 10.56
CA PRO A 32 -1.27 -1.68 9.38
C PRO A 32 -2.00 -1.35 8.08
N HIS A 33 -1.26 -0.87 7.10
CA HIS A 33 -1.80 -0.42 5.83
C HIS A 33 -0.78 -0.54 4.70
N PHE A 34 -1.27 -0.45 3.47
CA PHE A 34 -0.42 -0.35 2.28
C PHE A 34 -0.85 0.81 1.40
N HIS A 35 0.09 1.29 0.58
CA HIS A 35 -0.10 2.38 -0.36
C HIS A 35 -0.22 1.83 -1.77
N ALA A 36 -1.29 2.16 -2.48
CA ALA A 36 -1.48 1.81 -3.88
C ALA A 36 -1.33 3.07 -4.74
N LYS A 37 -0.31 3.08 -5.61
CA LYS A 37 0.03 4.22 -6.45
C LYS A 37 -0.27 3.95 -7.91
N ASP A 38 -1.02 4.85 -8.54
CA ASP A 38 -1.38 4.81 -9.95
C ASP A 38 -1.05 6.17 -10.60
N GLY A 39 0.14 6.28 -11.18
CA GLY A 39 0.66 7.56 -11.68
C GLY A 39 0.82 8.58 -10.55
N SER A 40 0.08 9.68 -10.61
CA SER A 40 0.03 10.72 -9.57
C SER A 40 -0.99 10.44 -8.47
N ASP A 41 -1.89 9.48 -8.67
CA ASP A 41 -2.94 9.14 -7.72
C ASP A 41 -2.43 8.12 -6.70
N GLU A 42 -2.91 8.24 -5.46
CA GLU A 42 -2.58 7.33 -4.36
C GLU A 42 -3.83 7.04 -3.54
N ALA A 43 -3.96 5.77 -3.12
CA ALA A 43 -4.92 5.33 -2.14
C ALA A 43 -4.24 4.47 -1.08
N VAL A 44 -4.64 4.65 0.17
CA VAL A 44 -4.17 3.87 1.32
C VAL A 44 -5.28 2.94 1.76
N TYR A 45 -4.95 1.67 1.94
CA TYR A 45 -5.90 0.65 2.33
C TYR A 45 -5.40 -0.12 3.54
N ASP A 46 -6.33 -0.57 4.38
CA ASP A 46 -6.04 -1.66 5.30
C ASP A 46 -5.95 -3.00 4.55
N PHE A 47 -5.63 -4.09 5.26
CA PHE A 47 -5.48 -5.41 4.66
C PHE A 47 -6.81 -6.11 4.34
N GLU A 48 -7.95 -5.49 4.70
CA GLU A 48 -9.29 -5.92 4.31
C GLU A 48 -9.78 -5.18 3.07
N GLY A 49 -8.96 -4.28 2.50
CA GLY A 49 -9.30 -3.51 1.33
C GLY A 49 -10.22 -2.32 1.63
N ASN A 50 -10.47 -1.97 2.89
CA ASN A 50 -11.13 -0.71 3.21
C ASN A 50 -10.20 0.45 2.90
N THR A 51 -10.78 1.53 2.38
CA THR A 51 -9.99 2.71 2.01
C THR A 51 -9.85 3.60 3.24
N ILE A 52 -8.62 3.81 3.69
CA ILE A 52 -8.28 4.70 4.80
C ILE A 52 -8.19 6.14 4.27
N LYS A 53 -7.51 6.34 3.14
CA LYS A 53 -7.25 7.66 2.57
C LYS A 53 -7.07 7.59 1.05
N GLY A 54 -7.35 8.71 0.38
CA GLY A 54 -7.03 8.88 -1.03
C GLY A 54 -7.94 8.07 -1.95
N LYS A 55 -7.58 8.02 -3.22
CA LYS A 55 -8.33 7.30 -4.25
C LYS A 55 -7.45 7.08 -5.48
N ILE A 56 -7.70 5.98 -6.15
CA ILE A 56 -7.26 5.70 -7.52
C ILE A 56 -8.49 5.37 -8.37
N SER A 57 -8.31 5.12 -9.67
CA SER A 57 -9.42 4.72 -10.56
C SER A 57 -10.27 3.59 -9.94
N PRO A 58 -11.62 3.70 -9.90
CA PRO A 58 -12.49 2.71 -9.26
C PRO A 58 -12.29 1.28 -9.77
N LYS A 59 -12.02 1.12 -11.08
CA LYS A 59 -11.76 -0.18 -11.70
C LYS A 59 -10.49 -0.83 -11.12
N LYS A 60 -9.43 -0.05 -10.94
CA LYS A 60 -8.16 -0.50 -10.37
C LYS A 60 -8.26 -0.70 -8.86
N SER A 61 -8.92 0.21 -8.15
CA SER A 61 -9.23 0.08 -6.71
C SER A 61 -9.93 -1.26 -6.42
N LYS A 62 -10.95 -1.64 -7.21
CA LYS A 62 -11.62 -2.95 -7.05
C LYS A 62 -10.66 -4.14 -7.22
N LYS A 63 -9.68 -4.05 -8.11
CA LYS A 63 -8.68 -5.12 -8.31
C LYS A 63 -7.67 -5.19 -7.17
N VAL A 64 -7.22 -4.03 -6.70
CA VAL A 64 -6.31 -3.92 -5.54
C VAL A 64 -6.95 -4.45 -4.27
N LYS A 65 -8.20 -4.10 -3.98
CA LYS A 65 -8.94 -4.60 -2.80
C LYS A 65 -9.07 -6.11 -2.81
N LYS A 66 -9.53 -6.68 -3.94
CA LYS A 66 -9.65 -8.14 -4.11
C LYS A 66 -8.30 -8.84 -3.92
N TRP A 67 -7.23 -8.26 -4.47
CA TRP A 67 -5.89 -8.80 -4.28
C TRP A 67 -5.45 -8.74 -2.81
N ALA A 68 -5.73 -7.65 -2.10
CA ALA A 68 -5.40 -7.52 -0.68
C ALA A 68 -6.10 -8.59 0.17
N GLU A 69 -7.40 -8.81 -0.06
CA GLU A 69 -8.17 -9.88 0.59
C GLU A 69 -7.55 -11.27 0.34
N GLU A 70 -7.12 -11.54 -0.91
CA GLU A 70 -6.51 -12.82 -1.31
C GLU A 70 -5.07 -13.00 -0.82
N ASN A 71 -4.39 -11.91 -0.41
CA ASN A 71 -2.97 -11.88 -0.05
C ASN A 71 -2.75 -11.28 1.35
N ARG A 72 -3.75 -11.36 2.23
CA ARG A 72 -3.70 -10.77 3.57
C ARG A 72 -2.48 -11.22 4.38
N SER A 73 -2.17 -12.51 4.39
CA SER A 73 -1.01 -13.03 5.13
C SER A 73 0.31 -12.46 4.61
N PHE A 74 0.44 -12.31 3.29
CA PHE A 74 1.61 -11.68 2.68
C PHE A 74 1.75 -10.21 3.12
N LEU A 75 0.65 -9.47 3.18
CA LEU A 75 0.67 -8.09 3.66
C LEU A 75 1.04 -8.00 5.15
N GLU A 76 0.53 -8.91 5.97
CA GLU A 76 0.87 -9.02 7.40
C GLU A 76 2.37 -9.34 7.59
N ASP A 77 2.91 -10.32 6.87
CA ASP A 77 4.32 -10.69 6.93
C ASP A 77 5.24 -9.54 6.51
N GLN A 78 4.89 -8.83 5.43
CA GLN A 78 5.64 -7.65 4.98
C GLN A 78 5.57 -6.52 6.00
N TRP A 79 4.42 -6.29 6.64
CA TRP A 79 4.31 -5.27 7.67
C TRP A 79 5.22 -5.59 8.85
N ASP A 80 5.16 -6.80 9.35
CA ASP A 80 6.01 -7.24 10.47
C ASP A 80 7.50 -7.19 10.13
N GLU A 81 7.89 -7.44 8.87
CA GLU A 81 9.25 -7.26 8.41
C GLU A 81 9.68 -5.78 8.43
N PHE A 82 8.83 -4.88 7.93
CA PHE A 82 9.13 -3.45 7.80
C PHE A 82 9.00 -2.66 9.11
N GLN A 83 8.41 -3.25 10.16
CA GLN A 83 8.31 -2.65 11.49
C GLN A 83 9.49 -2.98 12.43
N LYS A 84 10.34 -3.95 12.07
CA LYS A 84 11.57 -4.27 12.82
C LYS A 84 12.58 -3.11 12.71
#